data_AF-A0A8T2I7X0-F1
#
_entry.id   AF-A0A8T2I7X0-F1
#
_cell.length_a   1.000
_cell.length_b   1.000
_cell.length_c   1.000
_cell.angle_alpha   90.00
_cell.angle_beta   90.00
_cell.angle_gamma   90.00
#
_symmetry.space_group_name_H-M   'P 1'
#
loop_
_entity.id
_entity.type
_entity.pdbx_description
1 polymer ?
#
loop_
_entity_poly.entity_id
_entity_poly.type
_entity_poly.pdbx_seq_one_letter_code
_entity_poly.pdbx_strand_id
1 'polypeptide(L)'
;MKIMPVNLLFDVLFSMQTSSSKKVKGPPVQAPAAQRKPHRYRPGTVALREIRRYQRSTELLIRKLPFARLTREITNNVAPEPFRWTAEGLLALQEATEDFIVHLLEDCNLCAIHAKRVTIMPKDMQLARRIRGPVAGVASY
;
A
#
# COMPACT_ATOMS: atom_id res chain seq x y z
N MET A 1 13.58 6.42 -16.89
CA MET A 1 12.59 5.34 -16.85
C MET A 1 11.32 5.91 -16.23
N LYS A 2 10.26 6.12 -17.04
CA LYS A 2 8.95 6.55 -16.54
C LYS A 2 8.25 5.28 -16.03
N ILE A 3 8.24 5.10 -14.71
CA ILE A 3 7.39 4.11 -14.05
C ILE A 3 5.95 4.53 -14.35
N MET A 4 5.20 3.65 -15.02
CA MET A 4 3.87 3.94 -15.54
C MET A 4 2.89 4.21 -14.38
N PRO A 5 1.88 5.07 -14.59
CA PRO A 5 0.81 5.23 -13.61
C PRO A 5 0.01 3.93 -13.55
N VAL A 6 0.07 3.26 -12.40
CA VAL A 6 -0.77 2.10 -12.06
C VAL A 6 -2.22 2.59 -11.92
N ASN A 7 -2.90 2.78 -13.04
CA ASN A 7 -4.31 3.15 -13.07
C ASN A 7 -5.01 2.38 -14.18
N LEU A 8 -5.90 1.46 -13.79
CA LEU A 8 -7.16 1.16 -14.48
C LEU A 8 -8.07 0.15 -13.74
N LEU A 9 -7.58 -0.56 -12.71
CA LEU A 9 -8.40 -1.56 -11.99
C LEU A 9 -9.07 -1.07 -10.69
N PHE A 10 -8.61 0.04 -10.10
CA PHE A 10 -9.19 0.55 -8.83
C PHE A 10 -10.41 1.47 -9.01
N ASP A 11 -10.50 2.21 -10.12
CA ASP A 11 -11.65 3.10 -10.38
C ASP A 11 -12.95 2.33 -10.68
N VAL A 12 -12.86 1.16 -11.31
CA VAL A 12 -14.04 0.34 -11.65
C VAL A 12 -14.64 -0.34 -10.40
N LEU A 13 -13.83 -0.68 -9.39
CA LEU A 13 -14.31 -1.36 -8.18
C LEU A 13 -14.88 -0.40 -7.12
N PHE A 14 -14.53 0.90 -7.17
CA PHE A 14 -14.96 1.87 -6.14
C PHE A 14 -16.25 2.64 -6.50
N SER A 15 -16.67 2.62 -7.77
CA SER A 15 -17.91 3.28 -8.22
C SER A 15 -19.19 2.62 -7.64
N MET A 16 -19.14 1.36 -7.21
CA MET A 16 -20.32 0.63 -6.71
C MET A 16 -20.66 0.82 -5.22
N GLN A 17 -19.97 1.68 -4.46
CA GLN A 17 -20.19 1.76 -2.99
C GLN A 17 -20.53 3.13 -2.38
N THR A 18 -20.90 4.17 -3.16
CA THR A 18 -21.34 5.43 -2.55
C THR A 18 -22.63 6.02 -3.12
N SER A 19 -23.78 5.45 -2.75
CA SER A 19 -25.05 6.18 -2.74
C SER A 19 -25.21 6.89 -1.38
N SER A 20 -24.58 8.06 -1.23
CA SER A 20 -24.80 8.91 -0.05
C SER A 20 -25.91 9.92 -0.35
N SER A 21 -27.09 9.69 0.22
CA SER A 21 -28.24 10.60 0.12
C SER A 21 -27.96 11.89 0.91
N LYS A 22 -27.92 13.04 0.22
CA LYS A 22 -27.72 14.35 0.84
C LYS A 22 -29.00 14.79 1.56
N LYS A 23 -28.97 14.85 2.89
CA LYS A 23 -30.01 15.49 3.70
C LYS A 23 -29.70 16.99 3.86
N VAL A 24 -30.62 17.84 3.41
CA VAL A 24 -30.54 19.32 3.50
C VAL A 24 -30.72 19.76 4.96
N LYS A 25 -29.82 20.63 5.46
CA LYS A 25 -29.90 21.25 6.79
C LYS A 25 -30.44 22.68 6.69
N GLY A 26 -31.49 23.00 7.46
CA GLY A 26 -32.04 24.34 7.63
C GLY A 26 -31.14 25.29 8.46
N PRO A 27 -31.53 26.57 8.59
CA PRO A 27 -30.64 27.67 8.98
C PRO A 27 -30.21 27.63 10.46
N PRO A 28 -29.03 28.19 10.81
CA PRO A 28 -28.44 28.01 12.14
C PRO A 28 -28.96 29.04 13.14
N VAL A 29 -29.48 28.58 14.27
CA VAL A 29 -29.72 29.39 15.46
C VAL A 29 -28.40 29.47 16.25
N GLN A 30 -27.96 30.68 16.59
CA GLN A 30 -26.71 30.93 17.32
C GLN A 30 -26.90 30.64 18.81
N ALA A 31 -26.15 29.67 19.33
CA ALA A 31 -26.06 29.33 20.75
C ALA A 31 -24.60 29.51 21.23
N PRO A 32 -24.38 29.84 22.52
CA PRO A 32 -23.08 30.27 23.04
C PRO A 32 -22.00 29.19 22.87
N ALA A 33 -20.74 29.63 22.69
CA ALA A 33 -19.61 28.80 22.29
C ALA A 33 -19.18 27.78 23.36
N ALA A 34 -19.91 26.68 23.45
CA ALA A 34 -19.48 25.48 24.15
C ALA A 34 -18.19 24.95 23.51
N GLN A 35 -17.19 24.61 24.33
CA GLN A 35 -15.93 24.02 23.89
C GLN A 35 -16.21 22.85 22.94
N ARG A 36 -15.87 23.02 21.66
CA ARG A 36 -16.12 22.03 20.62
C ARG A 36 -15.27 20.80 20.91
N LYS A 37 -15.92 19.63 21.07
CA LYS A 37 -15.22 18.34 21.19
C LYS A 37 -14.23 18.17 20.02
N PRO A 38 -13.05 17.58 20.25
CA PRO A 38 -12.08 17.35 19.18
C PRO A 38 -12.70 16.49 18.08
N HIS A 39 -12.56 16.93 16.84
CA HIS A 39 -13.13 16.24 15.69
C HIS A 39 -12.40 14.92 15.43
N ARG A 40 -13.14 13.80 15.46
CA ARG A 40 -12.63 12.46 15.12
C ARG A 40 -13.21 12.00 13.79
N TYR A 41 -12.34 11.64 12.86
CA TYR A 41 -12.74 11.02 11.60
C TYR A 41 -13.35 9.64 11.83
N ARG A 42 -14.32 9.26 10.99
CA ARG A 42 -14.91 7.91 11.03
C ARG A 42 -13.83 6.89 10.60
N PRO A 43 -13.89 5.65 11.12
CA PRO A 43 -13.03 4.56 10.65
C PRO A 43 -13.08 4.45 9.11
N GLY A 44 -11.92 4.28 8.47
CA GLY A 44 -11.79 4.24 7.02
C GLY A 44 -11.59 5.61 6.34
N THR A 45 -12.01 6.73 6.94
CA THR A 45 -11.84 8.05 6.29
C THR A 45 -10.37 8.45 6.11
N VAL A 46 -9.53 8.18 7.10
CA VAL A 46 -8.09 8.48 7.03
C VAL A 46 -7.39 7.52 6.08
N ALA A 47 -7.70 6.22 6.15
CA ALA A 47 -7.15 5.21 5.24
C ALA A 47 -7.44 5.52 3.76
N LEU A 48 -8.68 5.89 3.41
CA LEU A 48 -9.03 6.29 2.05
C LEU A 48 -8.30 7.56 1.59
N ARG A 49 -7.99 8.48 2.51
CA ARG A 49 -7.20 9.68 2.20
C ARG A 49 -5.75 9.32 1.91
N GLU A 50 -5.17 8.42 2.70
CA GLU A 50 -3.80 7.93 2.53
C GLU A 50 -3.65 7.16 1.22
N ILE A 51 -4.58 6.24 0.90
CA ILE A 51 -4.60 5.51 -0.37
C ILE A 51 -4.55 6.48 -1.56
N ARG A 52 -5.45 7.47 -1.59
CA ARG A 52 -5.49 8.49 -2.66
C ARG A 52 -4.25 9.38 -2.70
N ARG A 53 -3.55 9.55 -1.58
CA ARG A 53 -2.31 10.32 -1.52
C ARG A 53 -1.19 9.51 -2.16
N TYR A 54 -0.99 8.27 -1.70
CA TYR A 54 0.10 7.41 -2.15
C TYR A 54 -0.05 6.92 -3.58
N GLN A 55 -1.28 6.75 -4.08
CA GLN A 55 -1.52 6.44 -5.50
C GLN A 55 -1.20 7.62 -6.45
N ARG A 56 -1.10 8.85 -5.95
CA ARG A 56 -0.74 10.03 -6.75
C ARG A 56 0.75 10.36 -6.69
N SER A 57 1.46 9.87 -5.68
CA SER A 57 2.89 10.08 -5.54
C SER A 57 3.68 8.87 -6.02
N THR A 58 4.96 9.09 -6.29
CA THR A 58 5.93 8.04 -6.62
C THR A 58 7.12 8.08 -5.64
N GLU A 59 6.86 8.53 -4.41
CA GLU A 59 7.88 8.61 -3.36
C GLU A 59 8.11 7.24 -2.75
N LEU A 60 9.38 6.91 -2.47
CA LEU A 60 9.74 5.69 -1.74
C LEU A 60 9.25 5.78 -0.29
N LEU A 61 8.55 4.77 0.18
CA LEU A 61 7.92 4.72 1.50
C LEU A 61 8.81 4.07 2.56
N ILE A 62 9.71 3.17 2.15
CA ILE A 62 10.66 2.54 3.06
C ILE A 62 11.81 3.51 3.37
N ARG A 63 12.17 3.62 4.66
CA ARG A 63 13.31 4.45 5.06
C ARG A 63 14.61 3.89 4.48
N LYS A 64 15.37 4.73 3.78
CA LYS A 64 16.60 4.34 3.07
C LYS A 64 17.67 3.70 3.96
N LEU A 65 17.92 4.24 5.16
CA LEU A 65 18.99 3.73 6.04
C LEU A 65 18.69 2.31 6.59
N PRO A 66 17.51 2.02 7.17
CA PRO A 66 17.15 0.65 7.53
C PRO A 66 17.20 -0.33 6.35
N PHE A 67 16.68 0.07 5.17
CA PHE A 67 16.73 -0.77 3.97
C PHE A 67 18.17 -1.09 3.57
N ALA A 68 19.05 -0.09 3.53
CA ALA A 68 20.46 -0.29 3.20
C ALA A 68 21.19 -1.19 4.21
N ARG A 69 20.83 -1.13 5.50
CA ARG A 69 21.40 -2.03 6.53
C ARG A 69 20.95 -3.48 6.30
N LEU A 70 19.66 -3.70 6.05
CA LEU A 70 19.11 -5.01 5.75
C LEU A 70 19.74 -5.60 4.48
N THR A 71 19.85 -4.81 3.41
CA THR A 71 20.48 -5.27 2.16
C THR A 71 21.92 -5.72 2.40
N ARG A 72 22.70 -4.96 3.18
CA ARG A 72 24.09 -5.32 3.52
C ARG A 72 24.16 -6.57 4.39
N GLU A 73 23.27 -6.72 5.36
CA GLU A 73 23.16 -7.92 6.19
C GLU A 73 22.92 -9.17 5.33
N ILE A 74 21.92 -9.13 4.44
CA ILE A 74 21.62 -10.23 3.52
C ILE A 74 22.81 -10.50 2.59
N THR A 75 23.42 -9.45 2.04
CA THR A 75 24.56 -9.60 1.14
C THR A 75 25.74 -10.28 1.83
N ASN A 76 26.04 -9.93 3.08
CA ASN A 76 27.13 -10.56 3.83
C ASN A 76 26.86 -12.04 4.14
N ASN A 77 25.60 -12.46 4.18
CA ASN A 77 25.22 -13.86 4.40
C ASN A 77 25.25 -14.68 3.10
N VAL A 78 25.12 -14.04 1.94
CA VAL A 78 24.97 -14.71 0.64
C VAL A 78 26.24 -14.63 -0.22
N ALA A 79 26.94 -13.49 -0.17
CA ALA A 79 28.15 -13.28 -0.96
C ALA A 79 29.35 -13.97 -0.28
N PRO A 80 30.12 -14.79 -1.01
CA PRO A 80 31.31 -15.45 -0.46
C PRO A 80 32.45 -14.45 -0.17
N GLU A 81 32.47 -13.33 -0.88
CA GLU A 81 33.52 -12.31 -0.83
C GLU A 81 32.94 -10.96 -0.37
N PRO A 82 33.76 -10.06 0.21
CA PRO A 82 33.30 -8.77 0.70
C PRO A 82 32.74 -7.91 -0.45
N PHE A 83 31.41 -7.78 -0.48
CA PHE A 83 30.70 -7.01 -1.50
C PHE A 83 30.50 -5.55 -1.10
N ARG A 84 30.70 -4.62 -2.04
CA ARG A 84 30.47 -3.18 -1.84
C ARG A 84 29.30 -2.71 -2.70
N TRP A 85 28.28 -2.17 -2.04
CA TRP A 85 27.13 -1.56 -2.70
C TRP A 85 27.42 -0.12 -3.15
N THR A 86 27.06 0.19 -4.39
CA THR A 86 26.93 1.57 -4.89
C THR A 86 25.65 2.22 -4.36
N ALA A 87 25.60 3.56 -4.33
CA ALA A 87 24.39 4.27 -3.91
C ALA A 87 23.21 4.03 -4.86
N GLU A 88 23.47 4.02 -6.17
CA GLU A 88 22.45 3.77 -7.21
C GLU A 88 21.94 2.32 -7.16
N GLY A 89 22.80 1.35 -6.88
CA GLY A 89 22.38 -0.05 -6.75
C GLY A 89 21.42 -0.27 -5.57
N LEU A 90 21.67 0.40 -4.44
CA LEU A 90 20.75 0.35 -3.29
C LEU A 90 19.40 1.00 -3.60
N LEU A 91 19.40 2.10 -4.36
CA LEU A 91 18.16 2.76 -4.79
C LEU A 91 17.38 1.88 -5.77
N ALA A 92 18.03 1.31 -6.78
CA ALA A 92 17.39 0.43 -7.74
C ALA A 92 16.77 -0.81 -7.05
N LEU A 93 17.48 -1.39 -6.09
CA LEU A 93 16.96 -2.51 -5.30
C LEU A 93 15.75 -2.10 -4.46
N GLN A 94 15.78 -0.91 -3.86
CA GLN A 94 14.65 -0.39 -3.11
C GLN A 94 13.42 -0.16 -4.00
N GLU A 95 13.60 0.47 -5.16
CA GLU A 95 12.53 0.70 -6.14
C GLU A 95 11.87 -0.62 -6.55
N ALA A 96 12.67 -1.63 -6.94
CA ALA A 96 12.15 -2.94 -7.33
C ALA A 96 11.43 -3.65 -6.17
N THR A 97 11.92 -3.50 -4.94
CA THR A 97 11.34 -4.15 -3.76
C THR A 97 9.99 -3.53 -3.39
N GLU A 98 9.90 -2.20 -3.38
CA GLU A 98 8.64 -1.51 -3.10
C GLU A 98 7.60 -1.79 -4.19
N ASP A 99 8.01 -1.77 -5.46
CA ASP A 99 7.14 -2.11 -6.58
C ASP A 99 6.59 -3.54 -6.46
N PHE A 100 7.45 -4.52 -6.14
CA PHE A 100 7.04 -5.90 -5.92
C PHE A 100 6.01 -6.05 -4.78
N ILE A 101 6.26 -5.39 -3.64
CA ILE A 101 5.36 -5.46 -2.48
C ILE A 101 4.02 -4.81 -2.78
N VAL A 102 3.99 -3.67 -3.47
CA VAL A 102 2.73 -3.01 -3.87
C VAL A 102 1.89 -3.93 -4.75
N HIS A 103 2.46 -4.48 -5.81
CA HIS A 103 1.75 -5.42 -6.68
C HIS A 103 1.27 -6.66 -5.92
N LEU A 104 2.09 -7.21 -5.02
CA LEU A 104 1.68 -8.37 -4.22
C LEU A 104 0.48 -8.04 -3.31
N LEU A 105 0.48 -6.85 -2.71
CA LEU A 105 -0.63 -6.38 -1.86
C LEU A 105 -1.90 -6.09 -2.65
N GLU A 106 -1.82 -5.69 -3.91
CA GLU A 106 -2.97 -5.56 -4.81
C GLU A 106 -3.65 -6.92 -5.02
N ASP A 107 -2.89 -7.97 -5.29
CA ASP A 107 -3.42 -9.34 -5.43
C ASP A 107 -4.00 -9.86 -4.11
N CYS A 108 -3.36 -9.57 -2.98
CA CYS A 108 -3.89 -9.91 -1.66
C CYS A 108 -5.23 -9.22 -1.41
N ASN A 109 -5.36 -7.98 -1.85
CA ASN A 109 -6.60 -7.21 -1.73
C ASN A 109 -7.71 -7.85 -2.58
N LEU A 110 -7.42 -8.25 -3.82
CA LEU A 110 -8.38 -9.00 -4.66
C LEU A 110 -8.83 -10.31 -4.00
N CYS A 111 -7.90 -11.05 -3.38
CA CYS A 111 -8.21 -12.28 -2.64
C CYS A 111 -9.10 -12.01 -1.42
N ALA A 112 -8.85 -10.93 -0.68
CA ALA A 112 -9.66 -10.53 0.47
C ALA A 112 -11.10 -10.17 0.03
N ILE A 113 -11.24 -9.42 -1.06
CA ILE A 113 -12.54 -9.02 -1.64
C ILE A 113 -13.30 -10.23 -2.17
N HIS A 114 -12.61 -11.16 -2.84
CA HIS A 114 -13.20 -12.43 -3.29
C HIS A 114 -13.82 -13.21 -2.10
N ALA A 115 -13.19 -13.15 -0.94
CA ALA A 115 -13.68 -13.73 0.31
C ALA A 115 -14.64 -12.82 1.11
N LYS A 116 -15.20 -11.76 0.51
CA LYS A 116 -16.13 -10.79 1.13
C LYS A 116 -15.55 -10.08 2.36
N ARG A 117 -14.24 -9.87 2.43
CA ARG A 117 -13.53 -9.14 3.50
C ARG A 117 -12.91 -7.86 2.95
N VAL A 118 -12.64 -6.92 3.86
CA VAL A 118 -11.93 -5.66 3.58
C VAL A 118 -10.50 -5.67 4.17
N THR A 119 -10.24 -6.54 5.15
CA THR A 119 -8.93 -6.68 5.78
C THR A 119 -8.17 -7.84 5.14
N ILE A 120 -6.98 -7.55 4.61
CA ILE A 120 -6.04 -8.56 4.13
C ILE A 120 -5.50 -9.41 5.29
N MET A 121 -5.28 -10.70 5.03
CA MET A 121 -4.82 -11.69 6.00
C MET A 121 -3.66 -12.50 5.41
N PRO A 122 -2.86 -13.20 6.24
CA PRO A 122 -1.77 -14.04 5.76
C PRO A 122 -2.19 -15.10 4.71
N LYS A 123 -3.41 -15.63 4.83
CA LYS A 123 -3.99 -16.56 3.84
C LYS A 123 -4.18 -15.96 2.45
N ASP A 124 -4.44 -14.65 2.37
CA ASP A 124 -4.59 -13.94 1.09
C ASP A 124 -3.23 -13.83 0.39
N MET A 125 -2.17 -13.57 1.15
CA MET A 125 -0.80 -13.55 0.64
C MET A 125 -0.31 -14.94 0.22
N GLN A 126 -0.62 -15.97 1.00
CA GLN A 126 -0.31 -17.36 0.63
C GLN A 126 -1.01 -17.76 -0.68
N LEU A 127 -2.29 -17.42 -0.82
CA LEU A 127 -3.07 -17.69 -2.03
C LEU A 127 -2.52 -16.90 -3.23
N ALA A 128 -2.26 -15.60 -3.07
CA ALA A 128 -1.69 -14.76 -4.12
C ALA A 128 -0.34 -15.30 -4.61
N ARG A 129 0.57 -15.65 -3.69
CA ARG A 129 1.85 -16.27 -4.03
C ARG A 129 1.69 -17.62 -4.74
N ARG A 130 0.72 -18.43 -4.30
CA ARG A 130 0.44 -19.73 -4.92
C ARG A 130 -0.06 -19.58 -6.36
N ILE A 131 -0.89 -18.58 -6.64
CA ILE A 131 -1.43 -18.30 -7.98
C ILE A 131 -0.36 -17.67 -8.87
N ARG A 132 0.46 -16.74 -8.34
CA ARG A 132 1.59 -16.13 -9.07
C ARG A 132 2.68 -17.12 -9.48
N GLY A 133 2.74 -18.26 -8.80
CA GLY A 133 3.67 -19.33 -9.13
C GLY A 133 5.13 -19.05 -8.72
N PRO A 134 6.06 -19.92 -9.15
CA PRO A 134 7.46 -19.93 -8.70
C PRO A 134 8.22 -18.63 -8.99
N VAL A 135 7.91 -17.98 -10.12
CA VAL A 135 8.65 -16.84 -10.66
C VAL A 135 8.24 -15.52 -10.01
N ALA A 136 6.93 -15.31 -9.79
CA ALA A 136 6.40 -14.04 -9.26
C ALA A 136 5.88 -14.13 -7.81
N GLY A 137 5.76 -15.34 -7.25
CA GLY A 137 5.29 -15.61 -5.88
C GLY A 137 6.40 -16.04 -4.92
N VAL A 138 7.66 -16.00 -5.35
CA VAL A 138 8.92 -16.42 -4.69
C VAL A 138 8.71 -17.34 -3.50
N ALA A 139 8.19 -18.53 -3.77
CA ALA A 139 8.51 -19.74 -3.03
C ALA A 139 8.77 -20.82 -4.07
N SER A 140 10.01 -21.27 -4.15
CA SER A 140 10.35 -22.56 -4.72
C SER A 140 11.62 -23.07 -4.04
N TYR A 141 11.39 -24.03 -3.13
CA TYR A 141 12.30 -25.00 -2.51
C TYR A 141 13.23 -24.49 -1.41
#